data_AF-A0A8E6B235-F1
#
_entry.id   AF-A0A8E6B235-F1
#
_cell.length_a   1.000
_cell.length_b   1.000
_cell.length_c   1.000
_cell.angle_alpha   90.00
_cell.angle_beta   90.00
_cell.angle_gamma   90.00
#
_symmetry.space_group_name_H-M   'P 1'
#
loop_
_entity.id
_entity.type
_entity.pdbx_description
1 polymer ?
#
loop_
_entity_poly.entity_id
_entity_poly.type
_entity_poly.pdbx_seq_one_letter_code
_entity_poly.pdbx_strand_id
1 'polypeptide(L)'
;MSLELQPDIAEPLAEKSVALRWSIIGLLLCAAAGGIGYVSRDPENLNTLNRVAVGLLFLGSFISGCALTLRWNWYLPWFLSSVSALLGTLAIPLPWDSIPLLYHGMMLVTFIIGLLVACFTGIRRAIIGGMICFHFFGISMSILSPPPSPWAVFQIWQRCLTWWFDPIYINNAYQFYAPDPGPANQLWFCIEFFKTDSTSPGGISNEEKAREEFARLLGMDKQAPGVMDDLAPKMHLWIKMPERPRDYRDPLGITYYRELALTEYTYQGTNANYNAFPTEAKEIERRRQAMRSRIPLHNELLYPTMQYRPPSNLVTQMIVPSYARHLAHKYENIKPGLKFHTVRIYRVMHRIIEPDVMGDPKNLKEDSREKRYSSVYEPSTYQPFFLGEFFADGTLKDPAEPMLYWALPISRKLNGKFCKFGDDDYYSNYIDSVRTHAGSDHTSRDLIEVDKRFDN
;
A
#
# COMPACT_ATOMS: atom_id res chain seq x y z
N MET A 1 -16.33 9.69 -44.89
CA MET A 1 -14.97 9.12 -44.79
C MET A 1 -15.13 7.68 -44.30
N SER A 2 -15.35 6.75 -45.23
CA SER A 2 -15.44 5.32 -44.93
C SER A 2 -14.02 4.79 -44.76
N LEU A 3 -13.63 4.52 -43.52
CA LEU A 3 -12.45 3.70 -43.23
C LEU A 3 -12.76 2.28 -43.72
N GLU A 4 -12.46 2.02 -44.98
CA GLU A 4 -12.37 0.68 -45.54
C GLU A 4 -11.17 0.03 -44.87
N LEU A 5 -11.40 -0.67 -43.75
CA LEU A 5 -10.38 -1.47 -43.08
C LEU A 5 -9.85 -2.46 -44.12
N GLN A 6 -8.58 -2.30 -44.52
CA GLN A 6 -7.92 -3.25 -45.40
C GLN A 6 -8.06 -4.67 -44.80
N PRO A 7 -8.70 -5.62 -45.50
CA PRO A 7 -9.00 -6.93 -44.95
C PRO A 7 -7.76 -7.84 -44.73
N ASP A 8 -6.54 -7.39 -45.05
CA ASP A 8 -5.40 -8.28 -45.33
C ASP A 8 -4.12 -8.04 -44.50
N ILE A 9 -4.23 -7.65 -43.22
CA ILE A 9 -3.08 -7.70 -42.30
C ILE A 9 -3.35 -8.64 -41.11
N ALA A 10 -4.17 -9.66 -41.31
CA ALA A 10 -4.16 -10.79 -40.39
C ALA A 10 -3.04 -11.73 -40.86
N GLU A 11 -1.92 -11.77 -40.14
CA GLU A 11 -0.92 -12.81 -40.34
C GLU A 11 -1.61 -14.18 -40.40
N PRO A 12 -1.23 -15.05 -41.35
CA PRO A 12 -1.86 -16.35 -41.47
C PRO A 12 -1.65 -17.12 -40.17
N LEU A 13 -2.74 -17.37 -39.45
CA LEU A 13 -2.72 -18.25 -38.28
C LEU A 13 -2.14 -19.61 -38.69
N ALA A 14 -1.41 -20.23 -37.78
CA ALA A 14 -0.85 -21.56 -38.03
C ALA A 14 -1.95 -22.56 -38.39
N GLU A 15 -1.58 -23.57 -39.18
CA GLU A 15 -2.50 -24.65 -39.52
C GLU A 15 -3.08 -25.32 -38.26
N LYS A 16 -4.35 -25.71 -38.31
CA LYS A 16 -5.02 -26.40 -37.19
C LYS A 16 -4.26 -27.67 -36.75
N SER A 17 -3.67 -28.37 -37.72
CA SER A 17 -2.82 -29.55 -37.51
C SER A 17 -1.62 -29.24 -36.59
N VAL A 18 -0.96 -28.11 -36.81
CA VAL A 18 0.18 -27.63 -36.02
C VAL A 18 -0.28 -27.31 -34.60
N ALA A 19 -1.28 -26.45 -34.44
CA ALA A 19 -1.80 -26.08 -33.11
C ALA A 19 -2.28 -27.30 -32.31
N LEU A 20 -2.91 -28.28 -32.97
CA LEU A 20 -3.34 -29.52 -32.34
C LEU A 20 -2.18 -30.36 -31.83
N ARG A 21 -1.12 -30.54 -32.65
CA ARG A 21 0.08 -31.30 -32.25
C ARG A 21 0.73 -30.68 -31.02
N TRP A 22 0.93 -29.36 -31.02
CA TRP A 22 1.48 -28.66 -29.85
C TRP A 22 0.56 -28.79 -28.62
N SER A 23 -0.76 -28.68 -28.78
CA SER A 23 -1.71 -28.88 -27.67
C SER A 23 -1.62 -30.30 -27.08
N ILE A 24 -1.53 -31.33 -27.93
CA ILE A 24 -1.41 -32.73 -27.50
C ILE A 24 -0.08 -32.96 -26.79
N ILE A 25 1.04 -32.43 -27.31
CA ILE A 25 2.35 -32.53 -26.65
C ILE A 25 2.30 -31.90 -25.25
N GLY A 26 1.73 -30.69 -25.14
CA GLY A 26 1.55 -30.01 -23.85
C GLY A 26 0.71 -30.82 -22.87
N LEU A 27 -0.41 -31.38 -23.33
CA LEU A 27 -1.27 -32.27 -22.54
C LEU A 27 -0.55 -33.52 -22.05
N LEU A 28 0.19 -34.20 -22.92
CA LEU A 28 0.93 -35.42 -22.56
C LEU A 28 2.02 -35.13 -21.52
N LEU A 29 2.71 -33.99 -21.62
CA LEU A 29 3.69 -33.57 -20.63
C LEU A 29 3.05 -33.26 -19.27
N CYS A 30 1.92 -32.53 -19.25
CA CYS A 30 1.18 -32.28 -18.00
C CYS A 30 0.59 -33.56 -17.41
N ALA A 31 0.14 -34.51 -18.24
CA ALA A 31 -0.33 -35.82 -17.80
C ALA A 31 0.79 -36.64 -17.15
N ALA A 32 1.97 -36.67 -17.78
CA ALA A 32 3.16 -37.33 -17.22
C ALA A 32 3.58 -36.69 -15.90
N ALA A 33 3.61 -35.35 -15.84
CA ALA A 33 3.87 -34.60 -14.62
C ALA A 33 2.87 -34.94 -13.51
N GLY A 34 1.57 -34.96 -13.83
CA GLY A 34 0.50 -35.30 -12.90
C GLY A 34 0.62 -36.73 -12.37
N GLY A 35 0.97 -37.68 -13.24
CA GLY A 35 1.22 -39.07 -12.85
C GLY A 35 2.42 -39.22 -11.92
N ILE A 36 3.54 -38.56 -12.23
CA ILE A 36 4.73 -38.56 -11.36
C ILE A 36 4.40 -37.93 -10.01
N GLY A 37 3.83 -36.72 -10.00
CA GLY A 37 3.48 -36.00 -8.77
C GLY A 37 2.46 -36.74 -7.90
N TYR A 38 1.50 -37.44 -8.51
CA TYR A 38 0.55 -38.28 -7.77
C TYR A 38 1.24 -39.45 -7.07
N VAL A 39 2.23 -40.08 -7.71
CA VAL A 39 3.02 -41.18 -7.14
C VAL A 39 4.03 -40.67 -6.10
N SER A 40 4.59 -39.47 -6.27
CA SER A 40 5.60 -38.88 -5.39
C SER A 40 5.04 -37.96 -4.31
N ARG A 41 3.76 -38.12 -3.94
CA ARG A 41 3.01 -37.23 -3.04
C ARG A 41 3.40 -37.31 -1.55
N ASP A 42 4.58 -37.85 -1.24
CA ASP A 42 5.09 -37.91 0.12
C ASP A 42 5.40 -36.48 0.64
N PRO A 43 4.69 -36.02 1.69
CA PRO A 43 4.86 -34.66 2.21
C PRO A 43 6.23 -34.41 2.86
N GLU A 44 6.96 -35.45 3.29
CA GLU A 44 8.22 -35.27 4.03
C GLU A 44 9.45 -35.22 3.12
N ASN A 45 9.33 -35.57 1.84
CA ASN A 45 10.49 -35.71 0.95
C ASN A 45 10.24 -35.08 -0.42
N LEU A 46 10.73 -33.85 -0.61
CA LEU A 46 10.88 -33.21 -1.92
C LEU A 46 11.99 -33.91 -2.74
N ASN A 47 11.71 -35.15 -3.13
CA ASN A 47 12.61 -36.00 -3.87
C ASN A 47 12.82 -35.49 -5.31
N THR A 48 13.82 -36.05 -5.99
CA THR A 48 14.14 -35.75 -7.40
C THR A 48 12.93 -35.90 -8.33
N LEU A 49 11.99 -36.82 -8.03
CA LEU A 49 10.78 -37.02 -8.83
C LEU A 49 9.84 -35.81 -8.79
N ASN A 50 9.64 -35.19 -7.63
CA ASN A 50 8.86 -33.95 -7.53
C ASN A 50 9.47 -32.82 -8.35
N ARG A 51 10.81 -32.69 -8.39
CA ARG A 51 11.50 -31.69 -9.24
C ARG A 51 11.28 -31.97 -10.72
N VAL A 52 11.34 -33.23 -11.14
CA VAL A 52 11.06 -33.66 -12.51
C VAL A 52 9.60 -33.38 -12.88
N ALA A 53 8.65 -33.71 -11.99
CA ALA A 53 7.22 -33.44 -12.20
C ALA A 53 6.97 -31.95 -12.40
N VAL A 54 7.51 -31.08 -11.54
CA VAL A 54 7.37 -29.62 -11.67
C VAL A 54 8.03 -29.09 -12.96
N GLY A 55 9.19 -29.63 -13.35
CA GLY A 55 9.84 -29.27 -14.61
C GLY A 55 9.01 -29.64 -15.84
N LEU A 56 8.45 -30.86 -15.86
CA LEU A 56 7.56 -31.33 -16.93
C LEU A 56 6.25 -30.53 -16.96
N LEU A 57 5.69 -30.20 -15.80
CA LEU A 57 4.51 -29.35 -15.67
C LEU A 57 4.75 -27.98 -16.29
N PHE A 58 5.86 -27.33 -15.97
CA PHE A 58 6.21 -26.02 -16.53
C PHE A 58 6.33 -26.07 -18.05
N LEU A 59 7.07 -27.07 -18.58
CA LEU A 59 7.25 -27.24 -20.02
C LEU A 59 5.91 -27.55 -20.74
N GLY A 60 5.09 -28.43 -20.17
CA GLY A 60 3.78 -28.79 -20.72
C GLY A 60 2.80 -27.62 -20.73
N SER A 61 2.77 -26.81 -19.67
CA SER A 61 1.98 -25.58 -19.58
C SER A 61 2.45 -24.52 -20.58
N PHE A 62 3.77 -24.34 -20.73
CA PHE A 62 4.34 -23.42 -21.72
C PHE A 62 3.93 -23.82 -23.14
N ILE A 63 4.11 -25.09 -23.51
CA ILE A 63 3.73 -25.62 -24.84
C ILE A 63 2.23 -25.48 -25.08
N SER A 64 1.41 -25.77 -24.07
CA SER A 64 -0.05 -25.57 -24.14
C SER A 64 -0.39 -24.10 -24.42
N GLY A 65 0.28 -23.16 -23.74
CA GLY A 65 0.14 -21.73 -23.97
C GLY A 65 0.53 -21.30 -25.40
N CYS A 66 1.65 -21.81 -25.92
CA CYS A 66 2.06 -21.58 -27.31
C CYS A 66 1.02 -22.10 -28.31
N ALA A 67 0.40 -23.25 -28.04
CA ALA A 67 -0.64 -23.79 -28.91
C ALA A 67 -1.88 -22.88 -28.97
N LEU A 68 -2.23 -22.23 -27.86
CA LEU A 68 -3.31 -21.23 -27.80
C LEU A 68 -2.98 -20.00 -28.64
N THR A 69 -1.75 -19.48 -28.58
CA THR A 69 -1.36 -18.28 -29.34
C THR A 69 -1.29 -18.54 -30.84
N LEU A 70 -0.85 -19.73 -31.25
CA LEU A 70 -0.81 -20.14 -32.66
C LEU A 70 -2.20 -20.13 -33.33
N ARG A 71 -3.27 -20.39 -32.57
CA ARG A 71 -4.63 -20.53 -33.14
C ARG A 71 -5.76 -20.23 -32.13
N TRP A 72 -5.74 -19.02 -31.58
CA TRP A 72 -6.65 -18.58 -30.51
C TRP A 72 -8.15 -18.64 -30.85
N ASN A 73 -8.54 -18.60 -32.12
CA ASN A 73 -9.93 -18.67 -32.57
C ASN A 73 -10.45 -20.11 -32.80
N TRP A 74 -9.73 -21.14 -32.36
CA TRP A 74 -10.18 -22.54 -32.40
C TRP A 74 -10.33 -23.10 -30.99
N TYR A 75 -11.51 -23.66 -30.70
CA TYR A 75 -11.88 -24.08 -29.35
C TYR A 75 -11.10 -25.30 -28.83
N LEU A 76 -10.59 -26.17 -29.72
CA LEU A 76 -9.99 -27.44 -29.29
C LEU A 76 -8.69 -27.26 -28.47
N PRO A 77 -7.72 -26.41 -28.88
CA PRO A 77 -6.59 -26.03 -28.04
C PRO A 77 -7.01 -25.54 -26.64
N TRP A 78 -8.06 -24.71 -26.52
CA TRP A 78 -8.55 -24.23 -25.23
C TRP A 78 -9.01 -25.35 -24.29
N PHE A 79 -9.78 -26.32 -24.80
CA PHE A 79 -10.20 -27.47 -23.99
C PHE A 79 -9.03 -28.37 -23.62
N LEU A 80 -8.08 -28.60 -24.55
CA LEU A 80 -6.88 -29.38 -24.24
C LEU A 80 -6.04 -28.69 -23.16
N SER A 81 -5.84 -27.37 -23.24
CA SER A 81 -5.17 -26.59 -22.19
C SER A 81 -5.91 -26.63 -20.85
N SER A 82 -7.25 -26.63 -20.85
CA SER A 82 -8.03 -26.81 -19.63
C SER A 82 -7.77 -28.16 -18.97
N VAL A 83 -7.70 -29.24 -19.76
CA VAL A 83 -7.37 -30.57 -19.24
C VAL A 83 -5.90 -30.62 -18.79
N SER A 84 -4.98 -30.02 -19.53
CA SER A 84 -3.57 -29.88 -19.11
C SER A 84 -3.45 -29.19 -17.75
N ALA A 85 -4.23 -28.12 -17.53
CA ALA A 85 -4.24 -27.39 -16.27
C ALA A 85 -4.81 -28.24 -15.12
N LEU A 86 -5.91 -28.97 -15.35
CA LEU A 86 -6.47 -29.91 -14.38
C LEU A 86 -5.49 -31.04 -14.03
N LEU A 87 -4.80 -31.62 -15.00
CA LEU A 87 -3.77 -32.64 -14.73
C LEU A 87 -2.57 -32.04 -13.99
N GLY A 88 -2.25 -30.78 -14.28
CA GLY A 88 -1.20 -30.04 -13.60
C GLY A 88 -1.41 -29.90 -12.10
N THR A 89 -2.65 -29.88 -11.60
CA THR A 89 -2.90 -29.80 -10.15
C THR A 89 -2.44 -31.05 -9.39
N LEU A 90 -2.31 -32.20 -10.08
CA LEU A 90 -1.81 -33.45 -9.51
C LEU A 90 -0.27 -33.49 -9.43
N ALA A 91 0.41 -32.66 -10.23
CA ALA A 91 1.87 -32.62 -10.30
C ALA A 91 2.50 -31.77 -9.18
N ILE A 92 1.69 -30.98 -8.47
CA ILE A 92 2.16 -29.97 -7.53
C ILE A 92 2.27 -30.54 -6.11
N PRO A 93 3.40 -30.36 -5.41
CA PRO A 93 3.53 -30.77 -4.01
C PRO A 93 2.46 -30.14 -3.10
N LEU A 94 1.95 -30.92 -2.14
CA LEU A 94 0.94 -30.46 -1.18
C LEU A 94 1.31 -29.16 -0.43
N PRO A 95 2.57 -28.89 -0.06
CA PRO A 95 2.93 -27.65 0.63
C PRO A 95 2.82 -26.36 -0.23
N TRP A 96 2.53 -26.47 -1.53
CA TRP A 96 2.54 -25.35 -2.48
C TRP A 96 1.14 -24.82 -2.80
N ASP A 97 0.30 -24.54 -1.80
CA ASP A 97 -1.14 -24.23 -1.93
C ASP A 97 -1.52 -23.19 -3.00
N SER A 98 -0.67 -22.18 -3.25
CA SER A 98 -0.92 -21.13 -4.24
C SER A 98 -0.89 -21.63 -5.69
N ILE A 99 -0.09 -22.65 -5.99
CA ILE A 99 0.10 -23.11 -7.37
C ILE A 99 -1.10 -23.96 -7.84
N PRO A 100 -1.66 -24.91 -7.06
CA PRO A 100 -2.89 -25.59 -7.42
C PRO A 100 -4.05 -24.60 -7.62
N LEU A 101 -4.14 -23.56 -6.77
CA LEU A 101 -5.14 -22.50 -6.95
C LEU A 101 -4.98 -21.78 -8.30
N LEU A 102 -3.75 -21.42 -8.67
CA LEU A 102 -3.44 -20.85 -9.98
C LEU A 102 -3.88 -21.78 -11.13
N TYR A 103 -3.58 -23.07 -11.04
CA TYR A 103 -3.93 -24.05 -12.07
C TYR A 103 -5.45 -24.30 -12.16
N HIS A 104 -6.19 -24.31 -11.04
CA HIS A 104 -7.65 -24.32 -11.06
C HIS A 104 -8.21 -23.07 -11.74
N GLY A 105 -7.62 -21.89 -11.47
CA GLY A 105 -7.97 -20.65 -12.16
C GLY A 105 -7.73 -20.73 -13.67
N MET A 106 -6.56 -21.21 -14.10
CA MET A 106 -6.22 -21.41 -15.51
C MET A 106 -7.15 -22.42 -16.19
N MET A 107 -7.47 -23.53 -15.52
CA MET A 107 -8.44 -24.52 -16.00
C MET A 107 -9.80 -23.87 -16.25
N LEU A 108 -10.34 -23.15 -15.26
CA LEU A 108 -11.64 -22.48 -15.40
C LEU A 108 -11.64 -21.45 -16.53
N VAL A 109 -10.60 -20.61 -16.61
CA VAL A 109 -10.46 -19.58 -17.64
C VAL A 109 -10.39 -20.20 -19.04
N THR A 110 -9.51 -21.18 -19.24
CA THR A 110 -9.34 -21.82 -20.55
C THR A 110 -10.59 -22.60 -20.96
N PHE A 111 -11.29 -23.23 -20.02
CA PHE A 111 -12.57 -23.90 -20.28
C PHE A 111 -13.66 -22.91 -20.72
N ILE A 112 -13.84 -21.81 -19.98
CA ILE A 112 -14.84 -20.78 -20.30
C ILE A 112 -14.55 -20.14 -21.65
N ILE A 113 -13.28 -19.80 -21.93
CA ILE A 113 -12.90 -19.26 -23.24
C ILE A 113 -13.10 -20.31 -24.34
N GLY A 114 -12.78 -21.58 -24.09
CA GLY A 114 -13.04 -22.67 -25.02
C GLY A 114 -14.52 -22.78 -25.40
N LEU A 115 -15.42 -22.71 -24.42
CA LEU A 115 -16.87 -22.64 -24.64
C LEU A 115 -17.25 -21.41 -25.47
N LEU A 116 -16.74 -20.23 -25.10
CA LEU A 116 -17.02 -18.97 -25.80
C LEU A 116 -16.54 -18.99 -27.26
N VAL A 117 -15.39 -19.60 -27.53
CA VAL A 117 -14.84 -19.75 -28.89
C VAL A 117 -15.61 -20.80 -29.69
N ALA A 118 -16.14 -21.84 -29.03
CA ALA A 118 -17.00 -22.84 -29.66
C ALA A 118 -18.40 -22.30 -30.00
N CYS A 119 -18.88 -21.26 -29.30
CA CYS A 119 -20.14 -20.60 -29.61
C CYS A 119 -20.14 -19.94 -31.00
N PHE A 120 -21.33 -19.80 -31.58
CA PHE A 120 -21.54 -19.02 -32.80
C PHE A 120 -21.06 -17.58 -32.65
N THR A 121 -20.51 -17.01 -33.73
CA THR A 121 -19.95 -15.65 -33.76
C THR A 121 -20.90 -14.59 -33.22
N GLY A 122 -22.22 -14.70 -33.50
CA GLY A 122 -23.23 -13.78 -32.99
C GLY A 122 -23.34 -13.80 -31.45
N ILE A 123 -23.45 -14.99 -30.87
CA ILE A 123 -23.51 -15.18 -29.41
C ILE A 123 -22.21 -14.70 -28.76
N ARG A 124 -21.05 -15.06 -29.34
CA ARG A 124 -19.75 -14.61 -28.84
C ARG A 124 -19.64 -13.08 -28.81
N ARG A 125 -20.05 -12.41 -29.89
CA ARG A 125 -20.08 -10.94 -29.96
C ARG A 125 -21.02 -10.35 -28.93
N ALA A 126 -22.21 -10.94 -28.74
CA ALA A 126 -23.16 -10.48 -27.73
C ALA A 126 -22.60 -10.60 -26.31
N ILE A 127 -21.97 -11.73 -25.96
CA ILE A 127 -21.34 -11.94 -24.65
C ILE A 127 -20.21 -10.93 -24.43
N ILE A 128 -19.26 -10.82 -25.36
CA ILE A 128 -18.12 -9.90 -25.23
C ILE A 128 -18.62 -8.44 -25.16
N GLY A 129 -19.55 -8.05 -26.03
CA GLY A 129 -20.16 -6.73 -26.00
C GLY A 129 -20.88 -6.46 -24.68
N GLY A 130 -21.59 -7.45 -24.14
CA GLY A 130 -22.23 -7.38 -22.83
C GLY A 130 -21.23 -7.20 -21.69
N MET A 131 -20.09 -7.92 -21.70
CA MET A 131 -19.02 -7.75 -20.71
C MET A 131 -18.39 -6.36 -20.78
N ILE A 132 -18.17 -5.83 -22.00
CA ILE A 132 -17.67 -4.47 -22.20
C ILE A 132 -18.68 -3.45 -21.66
N CYS A 133 -19.97 -3.60 -21.99
CA CYS A 133 -21.03 -2.73 -21.49
C CYS A 133 -21.13 -2.81 -19.96
N PHE A 134 -21.03 -4.01 -19.38
CA PHE A 134 -21.02 -4.23 -17.93
C PHE A 134 -19.83 -3.54 -17.25
N HIS A 135 -18.64 -3.61 -17.85
CA HIS A 135 -17.46 -2.90 -17.37
C HIS A 135 -17.66 -1.37 -17.41
N PHE A 136 -18.08 -0.79 -18.53
CA PHE A 136 -18.32 0.66 -18.60
C PHE A 136 -19.49 1.14 -17.71
N PHE A 137 -20.52 0.31 -17.57
CA PHE A 137 -21.59 0.53 -16.61
C PHE A 137 -21.05 0.57 -15.18
N GLY A 138 -20.14 -0.35 -14.84
CA GLY A 138 -19.51 -0.37 -13.54
C GLY A 138 -18.61 0.83 -13.26
N ILE A 139 -17.85 1.32 -14.25
CA ILE A 139 -17.10 2.59 -14.15
C ILE A 139 -18.06 3.74 -13.90
N SER A 140 -19.19 3.79 -14.61
CA SER A 140 -20.19 4.85 -14.42
C SER A 140 -20.81 4.80 -13.02
N MET A 141 -21.07 3.59 -12.51
CA MET A 141 -21.61 3.37 -11.18
C MET A 141 -20.59 3.63 -10.06
N SER A 142 -19.29 3.44 -10.31
CA SER A 142 -18.24 3.70 -9.31
C SER A 142 -18.14 5.18 -8.94
N ILE A 143 -18.50 6.08 -9.87
CA ILE A 143 -18.56 7.52 -9.62
C ILE A 143 -19.75 7.87 -8.71
N LEU A 144 -20.83 7.10 -8.81
CA LEU A 144 -22.07 7.32 -8.08
C LEU A 144 -22.17 6.53 -6.77
N SER A 145 -21.24 5.59 -6.52
CA SER A 145 -21.26 4.72 -5.35
C SER A 145 -20.79 5.36 -4.04
N PRO A 146 -19.90 6.38 -4.02
CA PRO A 146 -19.50 7.04 -2.79
C PRO A 146 -20.69 7.73 -2.10
N PRO A 147 -20.75 7.72 -0.76
CA PRO A 147 -21.76 8.46 -0.02
C PRO A 147 -21.72 9.97 -0.31
N PRO A 148 -22.90 10.65 -0.32
CA PRO A 148 -24.24 10.07 -0.27
C PRO A 148 -24.64 9.45 -1.63
N SER A 149 -24.81 8.13 -1.69
CA SER A 149 -25.21 7.42 -2.90
C SER A 149 -26.66 6.95 -2.85
N PRO A 150 -27.41 6.97 -3.96
CA PRO A 150 -28.73 6.36 -4.02
C PRO A 150 -28.65 4.89 -3.62
N TRP A 151 -29.57 4.42 -2.77
CA TRP A 151 -29.54 3.05 -2.23
C TRP A 151 -29.40 1.98 -3.32
N ALA A 152 -30.10 2.14 -4.46
CA ALA A 152 -30.03 1.19 -5.56
C ALA A 152 -28.62 1.12 -6.19
N VAL A 153 -27.95 2.27 -6.36
CA VAL A 153 -26.57 2.33 -6.85
C VAL A 153 -25.64 1.61 -5.88
N PHE A 154 -25.78 1.89 -4.58
CA PHE A 154 -24.98 1.23 -3.55
C PHE A 154 -25.16 -0.30 -3.55
N GLN A 155 -26.38 -0.80 -3.69
CA GLN A 155 -26.62 -2.25 -3.75
C GLN A 155 -26.01 -2.89 -4.99
N ILE A 156 -26.18 -2.28 -6.18
CA ILE A 156 -25.59 -2.77 -7.43
C ILE A 156 -24.08 -2.77 -7.34
N TRP A 157 -23.50 -1.69 -6.80
CA TRP A 157 -22.07 -1.59 -6.56
C TRP A 157 -21.58 -2.72 -5.67
N GLN A 158 -22.04 -2.75 -4.42
CA GLN A 158 -21.56 -3.70 -3.40
C GLN A 158 -21.79 -5.17 -3.74
N ARG A 159 -22.93 -5.50 -4.37
CA ARG A 159 -23.30 -6.91 -4.59
C ARG A 159 -22.88 -7.45 -5.94
N CYS A 160 -22.74 -6.61 -6.96
CA CYS A 160 -22.49 -7.07 -8.34
C CYS A 160 -21.15 -6.56 -8.88
N LEU A 161 -20.90 -5.26 -8.77
CA LEU A 161 -19.76 -4.63 -9.44
C LEU A 161 -18.46 -4.79 -8.64
N THR A 162 -18.49 -4.71 -7.31
CA THR A 162 -17.29 -4.82 -6.47
C THR A 162 -16.51 -6.10 -6.76
N TRP A 163 -17.17 -7.24 -6.93
CA TRP A 163 -16.53 -8.52 -7.29
C TRP A 163 -15.81 -8.52 -8.63
N TRP A 164 -16.25 -7.67 -9.57
CA TRP A 164 -15.63 -7.52 -10.88
C TRP A 164 -14.50 -6.47 -10.86
N PHE A 165 -14.67 -5.38 -10.11
CA PHE A 165 -13.76 -4.24 -10.07
C PHE A 165 -12.60 -4.40 -9.09
N ASP A 166 -12.81 -5.08 -7.96
CA ASP A 166 -11.77 -5.28 -6.94
C ASP A 166 -10.58 -6.08 -7.48
N PRO A 167 -10.76 -7.22 -8.20
CA PRO A 167 -9.62 -7.99 -8.70
C PRO A 167 -8.79 -7.26 -9.76
N ILE A 168 -9.41 -6.33 -10.49
CA ILE A 168 -8.75 -5.52 -11.53
C ILE A 168 -8.30 -4.15 -11.03
N TYR A 169 -8.52 -3.83 -9.75
CA TYR A 169 -8.08 -2.61 -9.07
C TYR A 169 -8.58 -1.29 -9.72
N ILE A 170 -9.81 -1.29 -10.24
CA ILE A 170 -10.43 -0.10 -10.86
C ILE A 170 -11.44 0.58 -9.91
N ASN A 171 -11.64 0.05 -8.71
CA ASN A 171 -12.56 0.60 -7.71
C ASN A 171 -12.09 1.93 -7.08
N ASN A 172 -10.81 2.28 -7.21
CA ASN A 172 -10.23 3.45 -6.55
C ASN A 172 -10.19 4.66 -7.49
N ALA A 173 -11.36 5.10 -7.94
CA ALA A 173 -11.53 6.22 -8.89
C ALA A 173 -10.78 7.50 -8.45
N TYR A 174 -10.62 7.70 -7.14
CA TYR A 174 -9.80 8.79 -6.61
C TYR A 174 -8.39 8.78 -7.20
N GLN A 175 -7.67 7.64 -7.20
CA GLN A 175 -6.30 7.52 -7.72
C GLN A 175 -6.17 7.86 -9.21
N PHE A 176 -7.26 7.77 -9.98
CA PHE A 176 -7.23 7.96 -11.43
C PHE A 176 -7.70 9.35 -11.87
N TYR A 177 -8.58 10.00 -11.10
CA TYR A 177 -9.30 11.19 -11.58
C TYR A 177 -9.08 12.47 -10.76
N ALA A 178 -8.58 12.42 -9.53
CA ALA A 178 -8.24 13.69 -8.88
C ALA A 178 -6.98 14.27 -9.55
N PRO A 179 -6.90 15.59 -9.79
CA PRO A 179 -5.72 16.21 -10.39
C PRO A 179 -4.44 16.01 -9.56
N ASP A 180 -4.58 15.64 -8.28
CA ASP A 180 -3.50 15.27 -7.38
C ASP A 180 -3.99 14.26 -6.31
N PRO A 181 -4.35 13.02 -6.66
CA PRO A 181 -5.09 12.14 -5.77
C PRO A 181 -4.14 11.48 -4.80
N GLY A 182 -3.96 12.07 -3.60
CA GLY A 182 -3.07 11.57 -2.53
C GLY A 182 -2.93 10.05 -2.54
N PRO A 183 -1.72 9.45 -2.38
CA PRO A 183 -1.71 8.02 -2.13
C PRO A 183 -2.60 7.78 -0.90
N ALA A 184 -3.56 6.85 -1.02
CA ALA A 184 -4.58 6.64 0.02
C ALA A 184 -3.94 6.37 1.38
N ASN A 185 -2.72 5.82 1.38
CA ASN A 185 -1.85 5.88 2.54
C ASN A 185 -0.44 6.33 2.17
N GLN A 186 0.24 6.89 3.16
CA GLN A 186 1.65 7.27 3.15
C GLN A 186 2.34 6.56 4.31
N LEU A 187 3.65 6.46 4.24
CA LEU A 187 4.48 6.14 5.39
C LEU A 187 5.22 7.40 5.83
N TRP A 188 5.09 7.75 7.10
CA TRP A 188 5.91 8.77 7.72
C TRP A 188 6.93 8.10 8.64
N PHE A 189 8.15 8.58 8.59
CA PHE A 189 9.26 8.06 9.38
C PHE A 189 9.81 9.18 10.22
N CYS A 190 10.03 8.93 11.51
CA CYS A 190 10.80 9.81 12.37
C CYS A 190 12.07 9.06 12.78
N ILE A 191 13.19 9.41 12.15
CA ILE A 191 14.49 8.85 12.46
C ILE A 191 15.09 9.64 13.63
N GLU A 192 15.45 8.93 14.68
CA GLU A 192 16.18 9.45 15.82
C GLU A 192 17.67 9.17 15.61
N PHE A 193 18.51 10.20 15.76
CA PHE A 193 19.96 10.09 15.71
C PHE A 193 20.56 10.39 17.08
N PHE A 194 21.66 9.70 17.39
CA PHE A 194 22.58 10.12 18.42
C PHE A 194 23.71 10.94 17.82
N LYS A 195 24.09 11.99 18.52
CA LYS A 195 25.35 12.68 18.26
C LYS A 195 26.46 11.80 18.80
N THR A 196 27.32 11.29 17.92
CA THR A 196 28.55 10.64 18.36
C THR A 196 29.49 11.75 18.79
N ASP A 197 29.91 11.75 20.05
CA ASP A 197 31.00 12.60 20.50
C ASP A 197 32.21 12.28 19.63
N SER A 198 32.48 13.12 18.63
CA SER A 198 33.73 13.08 17.92
C SER A 198 34.78 13.45 18.95
N THR A 199 35.41 12.42 19.52
CA THR A 199 36.62 12.50 20.32
C THR A 199 37.73 13.07 19.43
N SER A 200 37.70 14.39 19.24
CA SER A 200 38.90 15.13 18.88
C SER A 200 39.83 15.04 20.09
N PRO A 201 41.00 14.40 19.98
CA PRO A 201 41.97 14.38 21.05
C PRO A 201 42.56 15.79 21.15
N GLY A 202 42.04 16.58 22.10
CA GLY A 202 42.59 17.88 22.48
C GLY A 202 41.95 19.08 21.77
N GLY A 203 41.08 19.79 22.49
CA GLY A 203 40.70 21.17 22.17
C GLY A 203 39.20 21.41 22.21
N ILE A 204 38.76 22.14 23.24
CA ILE A 204 37.48 22.87 23.40
C ILE A 204 36.24 22.06 23.01
N SER A 205 35.40 21.71 23.99
CA SER A 205 34.26 20.80 23.82
C SER A 205 33.48 21.09 22.53
N ASN A 206 33.60 20.18 21.55
CA ASN A 206 32.89 20.24 20.27
C ASN A 206 31.37 20.33 20.45
N GLU A 207 30.89 20.02 21.64
CA GLU A 207 29.50 20.13 22.04
C GLU A 207 28.99 21.57 22.03
N GLU A 208 29.78 22.52 22.54
CA GLU A 208 29.40 23.94 22.63
C GLU A 208 29.43 24.60 21.23
N LYS A 209 30.45 24.30 20.42
CA LYS A 209 30.52 24.76 19.02
C LYS A 209 29.42 24.16 18.14
N ALA A 210 29.11 22.88 18.28
CA ALA A 210 28.03 22.27 17.52
C ALA A 210 26.64 22.70 18.05
N ARG A 211 26.49 23.02 19.35
CA ARG A 211 25.28 23.70 19.87
C ARG A 211 25.15 25.11 19.28
N GLU A 212 26.24 25.88 19.21
CA GLU A 212 26.23 27.20 18.57
C GLU A 212 25.99 27.14 17.07
N GLU A 213 26.61 26.21 16.35
CA GLU A 213 26.41 26.03 14.91
C GLU A 213 24.99 25.53 14.60
N PHE A 214 24.44 24.67 15.45
CA PHE A 214 23.05 24.20 15.33
C PHE A 214 22.05 25.31 15.66
N ALA A 215 22.24 26.06 16.75
CA ALA A 215 21.45 27.25 17.06
C ALA A 215 21.53 28.29 15.92
N ARG A 216 22.69 28.42 15.27
CA ARG A 216 22.88 29.25 14.07
C ARG A 216 22.15 28.71 12.85
N LEU A 217 22.19 27.39 12.61
CA LEU A 217 21.52 26.73 11.48
C LEU A 217 19.99 26.74 11.58
N LEU A 218 19.47 26.79 12.81
CA LEU A 218 18.05 26.88 13.15
C LEU A 218 17.56 28.30 13.45
N GLY A 219 18.45 29.31 13.44
CA GLY A 219 18.07 30.71 13.70
C GLY A 219 17.58 30.99 15.12
N MET A 220 18.01 30.21 16.13
CA MET A 220 17.59 30.37 17.52
C MET A 220 18.50 31.36 18.25
N ASP A 221 17.91 32.40 18.85
CA ASP A 221 18.63 33.42 19.61
C ASP A 221 19.01 32.91 21.02
N LYS A 222 20.20 33.32 21.50
CA LYS A 222 21.06 32.63 22.50
C LYS A 222 20.58 32.55 23.97
N GLN A 223 19.29 32.51 24.31
CA GLN A 223 18.86 32.64 25.72
C GLN A 223 18.26 31.38 26.36
N ALA A 224 19.10 30.59 27.05
CA ALA A 224 18.95 30.13 28.45
C ALA A 224 19.85 28.90 28.75
N PRO A 225 20.99 29.07 29.44
CA PRO A 225 21.80 27.97 29.96
C PRO A 225 21.31 27.58 31.37
N GLY A 226 20.87 26.33 31.58
CA GLY A 226 20.62 25.88 32.96
C GLY A 226 19.95 24.53 33.24
N VAL A 227 19.45 23.75 32.26
CA VAL A 227 18.69 22.51 32.58
C VAL A 227 18.90 21.36 31.58
N MET A 228 20.10 21.17 31.00
CA MET A 228 20.29 20.21 29.88
C MET A 228 21.61 19.43 29.90
N ASP A 229 21.95 18.81 31.04
CA ASP A 229 23.15 17.96 31.16
C ASP A 229 22.87 16.44 31.02
N ASP A 230 21.61 15.98 31.04
CA ASP A 230 21.25 14.55 30.89
C ASP A 230 20.61 14.17 29.54
N LEU A 231 20.54 15.11 28.59
CA LEU A 231 19.95 14.88 27.28
C LEU A 231 20.95 15.30 26.21
N ALA A 232 21.81 14.37 25.78
CA ALA A 232 22.42 14.48 24.45
C ALA A 232 21.28 14.83 23.47
N PRO A 233 21.33 15.97 22.78
CA PRO A 233 20.20 16.48 22.04
C PRO A 233 19.83 15.45 20.97
N LYS A 234 18.67 14.80 21.17
CA LYS A 234 18.13 13.84 20.21
C LYS A 234 17.74 14.59 18.95
N MET A 235 18.42 14.28 17.86
CA MET A 235 18.08 14.87 16.57
C MET A 235 17.04 13.99 15.88
N HIS A 236 15.95 14.60 15.45
CA HIS A 236 14.90 13.93 14.71
C HIS A 236 14.91 14.37 13.25
N LEU A 237 14.84 13.42 12.33
CA LEU A 237 14.62 13.66 10.92
C LEU A 237 13.30 13.01 10.51
N TRP A 238 12.40 13.77 9.91
CA TRP A 238 11.19 13.21 9.36
C TRP A 238 11.31 13.00 7.86
N ILE A 239 10.76 11.88 7.40
CA ILE A 239 10.70 11.52 5.99
C ILE A 239 9.26 11.10 5.71
N LYS A 240 8.73 11.52 4.56
CA LYS A 240 7.46 11.04 4.04
C LYS A 240 7.74 10.20 2.81
N MET A 241 7.16 9.01 2.73
CA MET A 241 7.20 8.21 1.52
C MET A 241 5.80 7.78 1.12
N PRO A 242 5.44 7.94 -0.15
CA PRO A 242 6.21 8.62 -1.20
C PRO A 242 6.12 10.16 -1.08
N GLU A 243 7.08 10.89 -1.64
CA GLU A 243 7.23 12.34 -1.52
C GLU A 243 6.85 13.04 -2.82
N ARG A 244 5.65 13.64 -2.84
CA ARG A 244 5.04 14.05 -4.10
C ARG A 244 5.81 15.04 -4.92
N PRO A 245 6.19 16.22 -4.43
CA PRO A 245 6.78 17.27 -5.28
C PRO A 245 8.01 16.78 -6.06
N ARG A 246 8.75 15.83 -5.47
CA ARG A 246 9.88 15.16 -6.12
C ARG A 246 9.44 14.00 -7.02
N ASP A 247 8.62 13.11 -6.50
CA ASP A 247 8.39 11.78 -7.10
C ASP A 247 7.33 11.78 -8.23
N TYR A 248 6.48 12.81 -8.36
CA TYR A 248 5.41 12.86 -9.38
C TYR A 248 5.92 13.09 -10.82
N ARG A 249 7.11 13.67 -10.98
CA ARG A 249 7.70 13.96 -12.29
C ARG A 249 8.44 12.77 -12.89
N ASP A 250 8.74 11.78 -12.07
CA ASP A 250 9.43 10.56 -12.49
C ASP A 250 8.40 9.48 -12.87
N PRO A 251 8.39 8.98 -14.12
CA PRO A 251 7.53 7.84 -14.49
C PRO A 251 7.79 6.59 -13.65
N LEU A 252 9.02 6.40 -13.13
CA LEU A 252 9.33 5.35 -12.16
C LEU A 252 8.71 5.67 -10.80
N GLY A 253 8.73 6.93 -10.38
CA GLY A 253 8.00 7.41 -9.22
C GLY A 253 6.51 7.07 -9.31
N ILE A 254 5.84 7.42 -10.42
CA ILE A 254 4.42 7.08 -10.65
C ILE A 254 4.18 5.56 -10.63
N THR A 255 5.09 4.78 -11.22
CA THR A 255 4.99 3.31 -11.19
C THR A 255 5.11 2.79 -9.77
N TYR A 256 6.08 3.29 -9.00
CA TYR A 256 6.25 3.00 -7.59
C TYR A 256 5.00 3.38 -6.76
N TYR A 257 4.38 4.54 -7.03
CA TYR A 257 3.10 4.92 -6.39
C TYR A 257 2.00 3.89 -6.64
N ARG A 258 1.86 3.43 -7.89
CA ARG A 258 0.84 2.44 -8.27
C ARG A 258 1.12 1.09 -7.64
N GLU A 259 2.38 0.66 -7.65
CA GLU A 259 2.79 -0.60 -7.02
C GLU A 259 2.65 -0.57 -5.50
N LEU A 260 3.00 0.55 -4.85
CA LEU A 260 2.80 0.75 -3.42
C LEU A 260 1.30 0.69 -3.08
N ALA A 261 0.45 1.35 -3.88
CA ALA A 261 -0.99 1.31 -3.68
C ALA A 261 -1.58 -0.10 -3.86
N LEU A 262 -1.10 -0.86 -4.86
CA LEU A 262 -1.50 -2.25 -5.13
C LEU A 262 -1.08 -3.19 -3.99
N THR A 263 0.19 -3.12 -3.59
CA THR A 263 0.74 -3.94 -2.49
C THR A 263 0.12 -3.58 -1.15
N GLU A 264 -0.21 -2.31 -0.93
CA GLU A 264 -0.84 -1.89 0.32
C GLU A 264 -2.32 -2.30 0.39
N TYR A 265 -3.05 -2.35 -0.74
CA TYR A 265 -4.45 -2.78 -0.74
C TYR A 265 -4.61 -4.30 -0.57
N THR A 266 -3.75 -5.11 -1.22
CA THR A 266 -3.72 -6.56 -0.94
C THR A 266 -3.35 -6.85 0.52
N TYR A 267 -2.73 -5.87 1.18
CA TYR A 267 -2.30 -5.93 2.56
C TYR A 267 -3.29 -5.39 3.59
N GLN A 268 -4.23 -4.51 3.19
CA GLN A 268 -5.34 -4.03 4.02
C GLN A 268 -6.31 -5.14 4.47
N GLY A 269 -6.07 -6.39 4.05
CA GLY A 269 -6.89 -7.58 4.27
C GLY A 269 -7.02 -8.11 5.71
N THR A 270 -6.46 -7.46 6.73
CA THR A 270 -7.05 -7.65 8.07
C THR A 270 -8.34 -6.83 8.10
N ASN A 271 -9.47 -7.51 7.85
CA ASN A 271 -10.83 -6.98 7.96
C ASN A 271 -10.92 -5.86 9.00
N ALA A 272 -11.74 -4.84 8.73
CA ALA A 272 -12.18 -3.86 9.73
C ALA A 272 -12.78 -4.49 11.02
N ASN A 273 -12.89 -5.82 11.05
CA ASN A 273 -13.26 -6.69 12.16
C ASN A 273 -12.05 -7.50 12.67
N TYR A 274 -10.89 -6.88 12.91
CA TYR A 274 -9.89 -7.52 13.76
C TYR A 274 -10.50 -7.65 15.16
N ASN A 275 -11.00 -8.84 15.45
CA ASN A 275 -11.53 -9.19 16.76
C ASN A 275 -10.37 -9.74 17.57
N ALA A 276 -9.61 -8.83 18.20
CA ALA A 276 -8.65 -9.21 19.23
C ALA A 276 -9.33 -10.16 20.23
N PHE A 277 -8.59 -11.16 20.73
CA PHE A 277 -9.13 -11.97 21.83
C PHE A 277 -9.51 -11.05 22.99
N PRO A 278 -10.61 -11.31 23.73
CA PRO A 278 -11.08 -10.39 24.78
C PRO A 278 -10.03 -10.02 25.83
N THR A 279 -9.08 -10.93 26.10
CA THR A 279 -7.94 -10.70 27.00
C THR A 279 -6.93 -9.72 26.43
N GLU A 280 -6.55 -9.91 25.16
CA GLU A 280 -5.65 -9.02 24.42
C GLU A 280 -6.27 -7.63 24.26
N ALA A 281 -7.58 -7.56 23.92
CA ALA A 281 -8.32 -6.30 23.80
C ALA A 281 -8.29 -5.48 25.11
N LYS A 282 -8.47 -6.12 26.27
CA LYS A 282 -8.41 -5.45 27.58
C LYS A 282 -7.01 -4.91 27.87
N GLU A 283 -5.98 -5.67 27.55
CA GLU A 283 -4.60 -5.26 27.76
C GLU A 283 -4.21 -4.09 26.83
N ILE A 284 -4.61 -4.15 25.56
CA ILE A 284 -4.42 -3.06 24.59
C ILE A 284 -5.10 -1.78 25.08
N GLU A 285 -6.35 -1.87 25.54
CA GLU A 285 -7.10 -0.73 26.08
C GLU A 285 -6.45 -0.17 27.36
N ARG A 286 -6.00 -1.05 28.27
CA ARG A 286 -5.28 -0.64 29.49
C ARG A 286 -4.02 0.18 29.16
N ARG A 287 -3.21 -0.29 28.21
CA ARG A 287 -2.03 0.44 27.75
C ARG A 287 -2.44 1.77 27.14
N ARG A 288 -3.46 1.79 26.28
CA ARG A 288 -3.94 3.01 25.63
C ARG A 288 -4.40 4.07 26.64
N GLN A 289 -5.08 3.65 27.71
CA GLN A 289 -5.52 4.53 28.79
C GLN A 289 -4.37 5.24 29.50
N ALA A 290 -3.22 4.57 29.66
CA ALA A 290 -2.02 5.18 30.26
C ALA A 290 -1.51 6.39 29.46
N MET A 291 -1.73 6.41 28.15
CA MET A 291 -1.33 7.52 27.27
C MET A 291 -2.41 8.56 27.03
N ARG A 292 -3.64 8.36 27.55
CA ARG A 292 -4.80 9.19 27.21
C ARG A 292 -4.66 10.66 27.61
N SER A 293 -3.92 10.94 28.68
CA SER A 293 -3.66 12.32 29.15
C SER A 293 -2.72 13.08 28.21
N ARG A 294 -1.77 12.40 27.56
CA ARG A 294 -0.78 12.99 26.66
C ARG A 294 -1.25 13.00 25.21
N ILE A 295 -1.87 11.91 24.77
CA ILE A 295 -2.38 11.72 23.41
C ILE A 295 -3.87 11.39 23.52
N PRO A 296 -4.78 12.34 23.19
CA PRO A 296 -6.21 12.11 23.29
C PRO A 296 -6.69 11.06 22.26
N LEU A 297 -7.92 10.59 22.42
CA LEU A 297 -8.57 9.77 21.39
C LEU A 297 -9.00 10.63 20.21
N HIS A 298 -9.07 10.03 19.02
CA HIS A 298 -9.52 10.73 17.82
C HIS A 298 -11.02 11.01 17.88
N ASN A 299 -11.40 12.28 17.85
CA ASN A 299 -12.81 12.70 18.03
C ASN A 299 -13.74 12.17 16.93
N GLU A 300 -13.25 12.05 15.68
CA GLU A 300 -14.07 11.58 14.56
C GLU A 300 -14.16 10.05 14.45
N LEU A 301 -13.22 9.31 15.06
CA LEU A 301 -13.21 7.84 15.03
C LEU A 301 -13.89 7.35 16.30
N LEU A 302 -15.21 7.47 16.35
CA LEU A 302 -16.02 7.29 17.56
C LEU A 302 -15.83 5.93 18.25
N TYR A 303 -15.52 4.88 17.49
CA TYR A 303 -15.35 3.53 18.02
C TYR A 303 -13.87 3.20 18.22
N PRO A 304 -13.48 2.65 19.39
CA PRO A 304 -12.10 2.20 19.63
C PRO A 304 -11.57 1.23 18.57
N THR A 305 -12.45 0.37 18.03
CA THR A 305 -12.13 -0.56 16.93
C THR A 305 -11.71 0.13 15.64
N MET A 306 -12.10 1.40 15.42
CA MET A 306 -11.65 2.17 14.28
C MET A 306 -10.29 2.83 14.52
N GLN A 307 -9.93 3.07 15.78
CA GLN A 307 -8.67 3.72 16.19
C GLN A 307 -7.53 2.73 16.39
N TYR A 308 -7.80 1.46 16.70
CA TYR A 308 -6.79 0.41 16.80
C TYR A 308 -6.82 -0.48 15.56
N ARG A 309 -5.76 -0.47 14.75
CA ARG A 309 -5.70 -1.21 13.48
C ARG A 309 -4.36 -1.92 13.30
N PRO A 310 -4.18 -3.12 13.87
CA PRO A 310 -2.98 -3.89 13.64
C PRO A 310 -2.90 -4.29 12.15
N PRO A 311 -1.72 -4.17 11.51
CA PRO A 311 -1.49 -4.74 10.20
C PRO A 311 -1.59 -6.27 10.29
N SER A 312 -1.70 -6.96 9.14
CA SER A 312 -1.53 -8.41 9.11
C SER A 312 -0.14 -8.85 9.66
N ASN A 313 0.08 -10.16 9.85
CA ASN A 313 1.36 -10.64 10.37
C ASN A 313 2.53 -10.45 9.38
N LEU A 314 2.25 -10.46 8.07
CA LEU A 314 3.31 -10.40 7.06
C LEU A 314 4.01 -9.02 7.00
N VAL A 315 3.29 -7.91 7.15
CA VAL A 315 3.87 -6.55 7.25
C VAL A 315 4.56 -6.35 8.57
N THR A 316 3.94 -6.75 9.69
CA THR A 316 4.56 -6.55 11.00
C THR A 316 5.88 -7.33 11.11
N GLN A 317 5.96 -8.53 10.52
CA GLN A 317 7.15 -9.38 10.59
C GLN A 317 8.16 -9.15 9.47
N MET A 318 7.74 -8.78 8.26
CA MET A 318 8.64 -8.69 7.10
C MET A 318 8.78 -7.27 6.55
N ILE A 319 7.65 -6.61 6.24
CA ILE A 319 7.67 -5.36 5.46
C ILE A 319 8.08 -4.16 6.33
N VAL A 320 7.47 -3.90 7.48
CA VAL A 320 7.88 -2.75 8.34
C VAL A 320 9.35 -2.87 8.76
N PRO A 321 9.83 -4.04 9.22
CA PRO A 321 11.26 -4.25 9.51
C PRO A 321 12.17 -3.96 8.30
N SER A 322 11.75 -4.28 7.08
CA SER A 322 12.54 -3.99 5.88
C SER A 322 12.67 -2.49 5.60
N TYR A 323 11.62 -1.70 5.85
CA TYR A 323 11.72 -0.23 5.75
C TYR A 323 12.68 0.34 6.78
N ALA A 324 12.62 -0.18 8.02
CA ALA A 324 13.54 0.23 9.08
C ALA A 324 15.00 -0.04 8.69
N ARG A 325 15.32 -1.26 8.22
CA ARG A 325 16.66 -1.61 7.73
C ARG A 325 17.11 -0.74 6.55
N HIS A 326 16.20 -0.51 5.60
CA HIS A 326 16.50 0.32 4.43
C HIS A 326 16.85 1.75 4.84
N LEU A 327 16.05 2.37 5.73
CA LEU A 327 16.31 3.71 6.23
C LEU A 327 17.55 3.78 7.08
N ALA A 328 17.80 2.79 7.94
CA ALA A 328 19.02 2.73 8.71
C ALA A 328 20.25 2.74 7.80
N HIS A 329 20.31 1.84 6.81
CA HIS A 329 21.41 1.77 5.85
C HIS A 329 21.54 3.05 5.02
N LYS A 330 20.43 3.62 4.54
CA LYS A 330 20.43 4.84 3.73
C LYS A 330 20.91 6.07 4.53
N TYR A 331 20.54 6.16 5.81
CA TYR A 331 20.79 7.33 6.64
C TYR A 331 21.97 7.17 7.63
N GLU A 332 22.67 6.03 7.65
CA GLU A 332 23.80 5.76 8.54
C GLU A 332 24.95 6.76 8.36
N ASN A 333 25.19 7.23 7.12
CA ASN A 333 26.36 8.04 6.77
C ASN A 333 26.02 9.43 6.23
N ILE A 334 24.80 9.93 6.44
CA ILE A 334 24.37 11.20 5.84
C ILE A 334 25.10 12.41 6.39
N LYS A 335 25.48 12.41 7.67
CA LYS A 335 26.28 13.48 8.27
C LYS A 335 27.34 12.88 9.19
N PRO A 336 28.63 13.25 9.04
CA PRO A 336 29.65 12.93 10.01
C PRO A 336 29.22 13.37 11.41
N GLY A 337 29.35 12.49 12.40
CA GLY A 337 29.00 12.79 13.79
C GLY A 337 27.55 12.45 14.19
N LEU A 338 26.71 11.97 13.27
CA LEU A 338 25.38 11.44 13.60
C LEU A 338 25.36 9.93 13.37
N LYS A 339 24.89 9.18 14.36
CA LYS A 339 24.65 7.74 14.26
C LYS A 339 23.15 7.47 14.33
N PHE A 340 22.65 6.70 13.39
CA PHE A 340 21.26 6.23 13.42
C PHE A 340 20.98 5.50 14.74
N HIS A 341 19.94 5.90 15.46
CA HIS A 341 19.52 5.24 16.70
C HIS A 341 18.33 4.32 16.44
N THR A 342 17.18 4.92 16.12
CA THR A 342 15.92 4.22 15.90
C THR A 342 15.10 4.96 14.85
N VAL A 343 14.07 4.28 14.32
CA VAL A 343 13.06 4.90 13.46
C VAL A 343 11.67 4.56 13.96
N ARG A 344 10.86 5.60 14.19
CA ARG A 344 9.42 5.47 14.42
C ARG A 344 8.70 5.50 13.08
N ILE A 345 7.88 4.49 12.81
CA ILE A 345 7.18 4.35 11.54
C ILE A 345 5.69 4.56 11.76
N TYR A 346 5.07 5.39 10.92
CA TYR A 346 3.65 5.70 10.96
C TYR A 346 3.04 5.42 9.59
N ARG A 347 1.94 4.66 9.56
CA ARG A 347 1.09 4.54 8.38
C ARG A 347 0.03 5.62 8.42
N VAL A 348 0.00 6.48 7.42
CA VAL A 348 -0.87 7.64 7.40
C VAL A 348 -1.90 7.48 6.33
N MET A 349 -3.16 7.25 6.73
CA MET A 349 -4.27 7.19 5.79
C MET A 349 -4.76 8.61 5.50
N HIS A 350 -5.00 8.95 4.23
CA HIS A 350 -5.65 10.21 3.88
C HIS A 350 -7.16 9.98 3.80
N ARG A 351 -7.90 10.63 4.69
CA ARG A 351 -9.36 10.62 4.65
C ARG A 351 -9.82 11.55 3.53
N ILE A 352 -10.50 10.98 2.55
CA ILE A 352 -11.21 11.76 1.53
C ILE A 352 -12.39 12.45 2.23
N ILE A 353 -12.43 13.78 2.13
CA ILE A 353 -13.53 14.60 2.62
C ILE A 353 -14.75 14.30 1.75
N GLU A 354 -15.88 13.99 2.39
CA GLU A 354 -17.13 13.71 1.67
C GLU A 354 -17.60 14.99 0.92
N PRO A 355 -18.16 14.87 -0.29
CA PRO A 355 -18.56 16.03 -1.10
C PRO A 355 -19.57 16.96 -0.41
N ASP A 356 -20.43 16.42 0.44
CA ASP A 356 -21.40 17.18 1.25
C ASP A 356 -20.71 18.08 2.28
N VAL A 357 -19.65 17.58 2.92
CA VAL A 357 -18.82 18.35 3.85
C VAL A 357 -18.08 19.47 3.11
N MET A 358 -17.57 19.20 1.91
CA MET A 358 -16.90 20.23 1.10
C MET A 358 -17.88 21.26 0.54
N GLY A 359 -19.08 20.84 0.16
CA GLY A 359 -20.13 21.68 -0.41
C GLY A 359 -21.00 22.43 0.61
N ASP A 360 -20.90 22.12 1.90
CA ASP A 360 -21.67 22.81 2.95
C ASP A 360 -21.38 24.33 2.91
N PRO A 361 -22.39 25.19 2.66
CA PRO A 361 -22.23 26.63 2.67
C PRO A 361 -21.60 27.18 3.95
N LYS A 362 -21.72 26.48 5.08
CA LYS A 362 -21.05 26.84 6.33
C LYS A 362 -19.53 26.74 6.20
N ASN A 363 -19.01 25.72 5.50
CA ASN A 363 -17.57 25.58 5.24
C ASN A 363 -17.07 26.53 4.14
N LEU A 364 -17.97 27.08 3.31
CA LEU A 364 -17.61 28.04 2.26
C LEU A 364 -17.47 29.49 2.77
N LYS A 365 -18.09 29.86 3.91
CA LYS A 365 -17.95 31.21 4.48
C LYS A 365 -16.55 31.40 5.08
N GLU A 366 -15.75 32.28 4.49
CA GLU A 366 -14.34 32.57 4.86
C GLU A 366 -14.18 32.96 6.34
N ASP A 367 -15.16 33.65 6.92
CA ASP A 367 -15.16 34.13 8.31
C ASP A 367 -15.82 33.19 9.34
N SER A 368 -16.33 32.02 8.92
CA SER A 368 -16.99 31.14 9.88
C SER A 368 -15.94 30.49 10.78
N ARG A 369 -15.99 30.82 12.08
CA ARG A 369 -15.20 30.12 13.13
C ARG A 369 -15.45 28.61 13.13
N GLU A 370 -16.52 28.15 12.49
CA GLU A 370 -16.97 26.77 12.39
C GLU A 370 -16.45 26.02 11.14
N LYS A 371 -15.69 26.67 10.25
CA LYS A 371 -15.17 26.01 9.05
C LYS A 371 -14.29 24.81 9.44
N ARG A 372 -14.83 23.61 9.21
CA ARG A 372 -14.23 22.34 9.64
C ARG A 372 -13.05 21.95 8.77
N TYR A 373 -13.10 22.31 7.48
CA TYR A 373 -12.05 22.02 6.53
C TYR A 373 -11.82 23.21 5.60
N SER A 374 -10.55 23.55 5.42
CA SER A 374 -10.06 24.63 4.56
C SER A 374 -9.43 24.11 3.27
N SER A 375 -8.99 22.87 3.27
CA SER A 375 -8.33 22.20 2.16
C SER A 375 -8.47 20.68 2.29
N VAL A 376 -8.45 19.96 1.17
CA VAL A 376 -8.32 18.50 1.18
C VAL A 376 -6.99 18.03 1.77
N TYR A 377 -5.99 18.92 1.82
CA TYR A 377 -4.67 18.68 2.40
C TYR A 377 -4.57 19.18 3.85
N GLU A 378 -5.70 19.43 4.50
CA GLU A 378 -5.69 19.84 5.90
C GLU A 378 -5.08 18.74 6.78
N PRO A 379 -4.17 19.06 7.73
CA PRO A 379 -3.51 18.05 8.56
C PRO A 379 -4.47 17.10 9.29
N SER A 380 -5.67 17.57 9.66
CA SER A 380 -6.72 16.77 10.29
C SER A 380 -7.33 15.69 9.40
N THR A 381 -7.16 15.78 8.08
CA THR A 381 -7.59 14.74 7.14
C THR A 381 -6.64 13.54 7.11
N TYR A 382 -5.46 13.65 7.71
CA TYR A 382 -4.49 12.57 7.80
C TYR A 382 -4.70 11.79 9.10
N GLN A 383 -4.78 10.46 8.98
CA GLN A 383 -4.98 9.52 10.08
C GLN A 383 -3.74 8.63 10.24
N PRO A 384 -2.74 9.08 11.01
CA PRO A 384 -1.51 8.33 11.27
C PRO A 384 -1.76 7.22 12.30
N PHE A 385 -1.34 6.01 11.98
CA PHE A 385 -1.31 4.83 12.83
C PHE A 385 0.14 4.48 13.11
N PHE A 386 0.53 4.36 14.38
CA PHE A 386 1.90 4.01 14.72
C PHE A 386 2.17 2.53 14.48
N LEU A 387 3.18 2.20 13.68
CA LEU A 387 3.55 0.82 13.32
C LEU A 387 4.67 0.24 14.19
N GLY A 388 5.30 1.07 15.03
CA GLY A 388 6.38 0.65 15.92
C GLY A 388 7.63 1.53 15.79
N GLU A 389 8.50 1.39 16.79
CA GLU A 389 9.85 1.94 16.79
C GLU A 389 10.84 0.81 16.56
N PHE A 390 11.74 0.98 15.59
CA PHE A 390 12.64 -0.07 15.14
C PHE A 390 14.09 0.36 15.27
N PHE A 391 14.95 -0.59 15.61
CA PHE A 391 16.40 -0.43 15.52
C PHE A 391 16.89 -0.58 14.07
N ALA A 392 18.19 -0.36 13.86
CA ALA A 392 18.82 -0.41 12.54
C ALA A 392 18.70 -1.77 11.84
N ASP A 393 18.61 -2.86 12.60
CA ASP A 393 18.41 -4.24 12.10
C ASP A 393 16.95 -4.57 11.76
N GLY A 394 16.03 -3.64 12.04
CA GLY A 394 14.58 -3.82 11.89
C GLY A 394 13.93 -4.59 13.03
N THR A 395 14.61 -4.78 14.15
CA THR A 395 14.01 -5.34 15.38
C THR A 395 13.11 -4.29 16.03
N LEU A 396 11.88 -4.69 16.41
CA LEU A 396 10.93 -3.84 17.12
C LEU A 396 11.45 -3.58 18.54
N LYS A 397 11.57 -2.30 18.92
CA LYS A 397 12.15 -1.85 20.19
C LYS A 397 11.30 -2.25 21.39
N ASP A 398 9.99 -2.01 21.32
CA ASP A 398 9.06 -2.34 22.39
C ASP A 398 7.73 -2.89 21.82
N PRO A 399 7.48 -4.21 21.91
CA PRO A 399 6.20 -4.79 21.51
C PRO A 399 5.05 -4.44 22.48
N ALA A 400 5.35 -3.89 23.65
CA ALA A 400 4.36 -3.46 24.64
C ALA A 400 4.07 -1.96 24.59
N GLU A 401 4.62 -1.24 23.61
CA GLU A 401 4.45 0.21 23.46
C GLU A 401 2.96 0.59 23.40
N PRO A 402 2.47 1.45 24.31
CA PRO A 402 1.04 1.77 24.42
C PRO A 402 0.35 2.29 23.17
N MET A 403 1.08 2.94 22.27
CA MET A 403 0.54 3.50 21.04
C MET A 403 0.68 2.57 19.84
N LEU A 404 1.26 1.38 19.99
CA LEU A 404 1.45 0.44 18.88
C LEU A 404 0.10 0.10 18.22
N TYR A 405 0.00 0.39 16.93
CA TYR A 405 -1.17 0.25 16.04
C TYR A 405 -2.37 1.17 16.34
N TRP A 406 -2.20 2.16 17.22
CA TRP A 406 -3.21 3.16 17.50
C TRP A 406 -3.12 4.37 16.56
N ALA A 407 -4.28 4.93 16.24
CA ALA A 407 -4.43 6.21 15.57
C ALA A 407 -3.94 7.35 16.49
N LEU A 408 -3.14 8.25 15.92
CA LEU A 408 -2.64 9.46 16.55
C LEU A 408 -3.42 10.65 15.99
N PRO A 409 -4.28 11.31 16.77
CA PRO A 409 -5.11 12.37 16.23
C PRO A 409 -4.29 13.60 15.89
N ILE A 410 -4.49 14.11 14.68
CA ILE A 410 -4.13 15.48 14.31
C ILE A 410 -5.42 16.28 14.37
N SER A 411 -5.57 17.08 15.42
CA SER A 411 -6.82 17.81 15.67
C SER A 411 -6.56 19.30 15.67
N ARG A 412 -7.56 20.08 15.26
CA ARG A 412 -7.46 21.52 15.28
C ARG A 412 -7.63 22.06 16.71
N LYS A 413 -6.83 23.04 17.10
CA LYS A 413 -7.00 23.75 18.38
C LYS A 413 -8.30 24.56 18.33
N LEU A 414 -9.13 24.44 19.37
CA LEU A 414 -10.44 25.11 19.46
C LEU A 414 -10.34 26.65 19.36
N ASN A 415 -9.22 27.23 19.78
CA ASN A 415 -9.00 28.68 19.77
C ASN A 415 -7.94 29.14 18.76
N GLY A 416 -7.52 28.27 17.83
CA GLY A 416 -6.54 28.61 16.80
C GLY A 416 -7.09 29.66 15.83
N LYS A 417 -6.28 30.67 15.47
CA LYS A 417 -6.65 31.59 14.39
C LYS A 417 -6.76 30.79 13.08
N PHE A 418 -7.68 31.16 12.21
CA PHE A 418 -7.68 30.62 10.85
C PHE A 418 -6.45 31.19 10.13
N CYS A 419 -5.56 30.32 9.71
CA CYS A 419 -4.44 30.65 8.81
C CYS A 419 -4.71 29.99 7.47
N LYS A 420 -4.33 30.64 6.37
CA LYS A 420 -4.42 30.05 5.03
C LYS A 420 -3.34 28.99 4.88
N PHE A 421 -3.61 27.97 4.08
CA PHE A 421 -2.60 26.96 3.75
C PHE A 421 -1.40 27.66 3.09
N GLY A 422 -0.21 27.47 3.66
CA GLY A 422 1.03 28.14 3.23
C GLY A 422 1.52 29.26 4.17
N ASP A 423 0.70 29.71 5.13
CA ASP A 423 1.14 30.66 6.16
C ASP A 423 2.09 29.96 7.16
N ASP A 424 3.12 30.67 7.63
CA ASP A 424 4.09 30.17 8.62
C ASP A 424 3.43 29.59 9.88
N ASP A 425 2.31 30.18 10.29
CA ASP A 425 1.56 29.79 11.49
C ASP A 425 0.54 28.68 11.24
N TYR A 426 0.35 28.22 10.01
CA TYR A 426 -0.71 27.27 9.65
C TYR A 426 -0.71 26.01 10.54
N TYR A 427 0.45 25.39 10.72
CA TYR A 427 0.59 24.18 11.52
C TYR A 427 0.50 24.43 13.04
N SER A 428 0.74 25.65 13.50
CA SER A 428 0.66 26.00 14.93
C SER A 428 -0.76 25.88 15.48
N ASN A 429 -1.77 25.89 14.60
CA ASN A 429 -3.19 25.75 14.94
C ASN A 429 -3.65 24.30 15.14
N TYR A 430 -2.75 23.32 15.02
CA TYR A 430 -3.06 21.91 15.21
C TYR A 430 -2.38 21.35 16.46
N ILE A 431 -3.04 20.39 17.08
CA ILE A 431 -2.48 19.46 18.05
C ILE A 431 -2.02 18.26 17.23
N ASP A 432 -0.72 18.21 16.98
CA ASP A 432 -0.07 17.13 16.22
C ASP A 432 0.41 16.05 17.20
N SER A 433 -0.47 15.09 17.50
CA SER A 433 -0.13 14.00 18.42
C SER A 433 0.99 13.11 17.90
N VAL A 434 1.28 13.12 16.60
CA VAL A 434 2.37 12.33 16.00
C VAL A 434 3.72 12.86 16.44
N ARG A 435 3.91 14.18 16.43
CA ARG A 435 5.14 14.83 16.93
C ARG A 435 5.30 14.68 18.43
N THR A 436 4.20 14.88 19.17
CA THR A 436 4.19 14.71 20.63
C THR A 436 4.52 13.27 21.02
N HIS A 437 4.02 12.29 20.27
CA HIS A 437 4.38 10.88 20.44
C HIS A 437 5.85 10.62 20.10
N ALA A 438 6.33 11.16 18.98
CA ALA A 438 7.71 11.00 18.55
C ALA A 438 8.72 11.69 19.47
N GLY A 439 8.28 12.61 20.33
CA GLY A 439 9.14 13.43 21.18
C GLY A 439 9.89 14.51 20.40
N SER A 440 9.35 14.95 19.25
CA SER A 440 9.99 15.90 18.34
C SER A 440 9.40 17.32 18.44
N ASP A 441 8.94 17.75 19.62
CA ASP A 441 8.15 18.97 19.82
C ASP A 441 8.96 20.29 19.72
N HIS A 442 10.17 20.27 19.17
CA HIS A 442 10.94 21.49 18.88
C HIS A 442 10.33 22.19 17.65
N THR A 443 9.81 23.41 17.89
CA THR A 443 9.30 24.44 16.97
C THR A 443 8.98 24.02 15.53
N SER A 444 7.70 24.16 15.16
CA SER A 444 7.07 23.74 13.90
C SER A 444 7.72 24.16 12.58
N ARG A 445 8.72 25.05 12.57
CA ARG A 445 9.36 25.61 11.37
C ARG A 445 10.26 24.63 10.63
N ASP A 446 10.98 23.74 11.33
CA ASP A 446 12.13 23.05 10.71
C ASP A 446 11.72 21.93 9.74
N LEU A 447 10.48 21.44 9.81
CA LEU A 447 10.01 20.37 8.94
C LEU A 447 9.58 20.83 7.55
N ILE A 448 9.33 22.12 7.36
CA ILE A 448 9.05 22.70 6.04
C ILE A 448 10.36 23.18 5.38
N GLU A 449 11.40 23.46 6.18
CA GLU A 449 12.65 24.02 5.66
C GLU A 449 13.77 23.01 5.39
N VAL A 450 13.81 21.86 6.06
CA VAL A 450 14.76 20.79 5.69
C VAL A 450 14.53 20.34 4.23
N ASP A 451 13.29 20.47 3.74
CA ASP A 451 12.86 20.16 2.38
C ASP A 451 13.47 21.08 1.31
N LYS A 452 13.71 22.36 1.61
CA LYS A 452 14.29 23.31 0.63
C LYS A 452 15.81 23.20 0.44
N ARG A 453 16.52 22.53 1.36
CA ARG A 453 18.01 22.58 1.42
C ARG A 453 18.71 21.34 0.88
N PHE A 454 17.98 20.27 0.56
CA PHE A 454 18.56 19.06 -0.06
C PHE A 454 18.48 19.04 -1.60
N ASP A 455 17.94 20.11 -2.21
CA ASP A 455 17.84 20.30 -3.66
C ASP A 455 19.03 21.08 -4.27
N ASN A 456 20.13 21.29 -3.52
CA ASN A 456 21.37 21.89 -4.02
C ASN A 456 22.54 20.90 -3.97
#